data_AF-A0A810N523-F1
#
_entry.id   AF-A0A810N523-F1
#
_cell.length_a   1.000
_cell.length_b   1.000
_cell.length_c   1.000
_cell.angle_alpha   90.00
_cell.angle_beta   90.00
_cell.angle_gamma   90.00
#
_symmetry.space_group_name_H-M   'P 1'
#
loop_
_entity.id
_entity.type
_entity.pdbx_description
1 polymer ?
#
loop_
_entity_poly.entity_id
_entity_poly.type
_entity_poly.pdbx_seq_one_letter_code
_entity_poly.pdbx_strand_id
1 'polypeptide(L)'
;MTGRPGRAVHRRRLVVRLALLAVAALILASVPWLWTVFSANGHVYDEADAPAADVVIVLGTEVATDGQPSPRLAGRLQTAAALVDGGRARVILLSGDGGGVSGDEPAAMASYLSGTLGIDPRRIVADPAGLDTYDSCARARDVYGITRALIVTQSWHLPRAVTLCRHLGVDADGVTARCTDCPTSLIAEKTVRDYLASGKAAWDAVRRRPPAVDSPPDPAVSNALRDG
;
A
#
# COMPACT_ATOMS: atom_id res chain seq x y z
N MET A 1 0.06 -9.60 66.79
CA MET A 1 0.42 -9.87 65.37
C MET A 1 0.07 -8.64 64.53
N THR A 2 1.03 -7.74 64.33
CA THR A 2 0.83 -6.49 63.57
C THR A 2 1.16 -6.72 62.09
N GLY A 3 0.14 -6.87 61.24
CA GLY A 3 0.33 -6.98 59.79
C GLY A 3 0.87 -5.68 59.22
N ARG A 4 2.08 -5.70 58.64
CA ARG A 4 2.77 -4.52 58.05
C ARG A 4 1.91 -3.87 56.94
N PRO A 5 1.27 -2.70 57.18
CA PRO A 5 0.39 -2.06 56.19
C PRO A 5 1.16 -1.48 54.99
N GLY A 6 2.47 -1.24 55.13
CA GLY A 6 3.32 -0.67 54.08
C GLY A 6 3.57 -1.59 52.87
N ARG A 7 3.52 -2.92 53.03
CA ARG A 7 3.79 -3.87 51.93
C ARG A 7 2.67 -3.88 50.89
N ALA A 8 1.41 -3.79 51.33
CA ALA A 8 0.25 -3.75 50.44
C ALA A 8 0.17 -2.41 49.66
N VAL A 9 0.45 -1.29 50.32
CA VAL A 9 0.49 0.04 49.68
C VAL A 9 1.64 0.14 48.67
N HIS A 10 2.82 -0.39 49.00
CA HIS A 10 3.96 -0.41 48.08
C HIS A 10 3.71 -1.31 46.86
N ARG A 11 3.13 -2.50 47.05
CA ARG A 11 2.72 -3.41 45.97
C ARG A 11 1.67 -2.76 45.06
N ARG A 12 0.65 -2.07 45.62
CA ARG A 12 -0.36 -1.35 44.84
C ARG A 12 0.26 -0.22 44.00
N ARG A 13 1.17 0.58 44.57
CA ARG A 13 1.88 1.65 43.84
C ARG A 13 2.75 1.09 42.71
N LEU A 14 3.43 -0.04 42.93
CA LEU A 14 4.22 -0.71 41.89
C LEU A 14 3.32 -1.21 40.75
N VAL A 15 2.21 -1.89 41.07
CA VAL A 15 1.25 -2.37 40.05
C VAL A 15 0.70 -1.21 39.22
N VAL A 16 0.30 -0.10 39.85
CA VAL A 16 -0.17 1.09 39.13
C VAL A 16 0.91 1.67 38.21
N ARG A 17 2.16 1.79 38.69
CA ARG A 17 3.28 2.27 37.86
C ARG A 17 3.53 1.36 36.65
N LEU A 18 3.55 0.04 36.86
CA LEU A 18 3.73 -0.92 35.76
C LEU A 18 2.58 -0.86 34.75
N ALA A 19 1.33 -0.71 35.22
CA ALA A 19 0.19 -0.53 34.34
C ALA A 19 0.29 0.77 33.51
N LEU A 20 0.69 1.89 34.13
CA LEU A 20 0.90 3.16 33.42
C LEU A 20 2.03 3.05 32.38
N LEU A 21 3.14 2.38 32.71
CA LEU A 21 4.24 2.15 31.78
C LEU A 21 3.79 1.26 30.60
N ALA A 22 3.00 0.22 30.86
CA ALA A 22 2.45 -0.64 29.81
C ALA A 22 1.51 0.14 28.87
N VAL A 23 0.65 1.00 29.42
CA VAL A 23 -0.24 1.88 28.63
C VAL A 23 0.58 2.86 27.80
N ALA A 24 1.59 3.52 28.39
CA ALA A 24 2.45 4.43 27.66
C ALA A 24 3.22 3.74 26.51
N ALA A 25 3.74 2.54 26.76
CA ALA A 25 4.42 1.75 25.73
C ALA A 25 3.47 1.35 24.59
N LEU A 26 2.22 0.98 24.91
CA LEU A 26 1.20 0.65 23.91
C LEU A 26 0.83 1.86 23.04
N ILE A 27 0.67 3.04 23.65
CA ILE A 27 0.42 4.29 22.92
C ILE A 27 1.58 4.58 21.96
N LEU A 28 2.83 4.52 22.46
CA LEU A 28 4.01 4.77 21.64
C LEU A 28 4.14 3.76 20.49
N ALA A 29 3.85 2.48 20.73
CA ALA A 29 3.87 1.45 19.70
C ALA A 29 2.80 1.67 18.61
N SER A 30 1.71 2.36 18.94
CA SER A 30 0.61 2.65 18.00
C SER A 30 0.84 3.91 17.16
N VAL A 31 1.79 4.78 17.55
CA VAL A 31 2.06 6.06 16.86
C VAL A 31 2.30 5.89 15.34
N PRO A 32 3.12 4.93 14.86
CA PRO A 32 3.34 4.77 13.42
C PRO A 32 2.07 4.43 12.64
N TRP A 33 1.20 3.59 13.21
CA TRP A 33 -0.07 3.25 12.59
C TRP A 33 -1.07 4.41 12.66
N LEU A 34 -1.13 5.14 13.77
CA LEU A 34 -1.96 6.35 13.86
C LEU A 34 -1.52 7.39 12.83
N TRP A 35 -0.21 7.56 12.63
CA TRP A 35 0.32 8.43 11.59
C TRP A 35 -0.21 8.05 10.20
N THR A 36 -0.19 6.76 9.82
CA THR A 36 -0.70 6.35 8.50
C THR A 36 -2.20 6.56 8.35
N VAL A 37 -2.99 6.30 9.41
CA VAL A 37 -4.44 6.54 9.40
C VAL A 37 -4.77 8.03 9.29
N PHE A 38 -4.13 8.88 10.09
CA PHE A 38 -4.39 10.32 10.06
C PHE A 38 -3.87 10.99 8.78
N SER A 39 -2.71 10.58 8.27
CA SER A 39 -2.13 11.14 7.04
C SER A 39 -2.90 10.74 5.78
N ALA A 40 -3.60 9.61 5.78
CA ALA A 40 -4.45 9.18 4.68
C ALA A 40 -5.92 9.65 4.79
N ASN A 41 -6.30 10.29 5.90
CA ASN A 41 -7.67 10.76 6.11
C ASN A 41 -8.05 11.81 5.04
N GLY A 42 -9.19 11.60 4.36
CA GLY A 42 -9.61 12.43 3.23
C GLY A 42 -8.95 12.07 1.89
N HIS A 43 -8.13 11.01 1.85
CA HIS A 43 -7.42 10.55 0.67
C HIS A 43 -7.67 9.06 0.37
N VAL A 44 -8.76 8.49 0.88
CA VAL A 44 -9.16 7.10 0.63
C VAL A 44 -10.61 7.11 0.17
N TYR A 45 -10.86 6.47 -0.98
CA TYR A 45 -12.13 6.50 -1.68
C TYR A 45 -12.55 5.10 -2.11
N ASP A 46 -13.84 4.93 -2.30
CA ASP A 46 -14.37 3.82 -3.10
C ASP A 46 -14.25 4.13 -4.60
N GLU A 47 -14.29 3.09 -5.43
CA GLU A 47 -14.13 3.17 -6.90
C GLU A 47 -15.06 4.22 -7.54
N ALA A 48 -16.30 4.30 -7.05
CA ALA A 48 -17.33 5.22 -7.56
C ALA A 48 -17.11 6.69 -7.16
N ASP A 49 -16.30 6.97 -6.14
CA ASP A 49 -16.10 8.30 -5.58
C ASP A 49 -14.67 8.82 -5.79
N ALA A 50 -13.77 7.98 -6.32
CA ALA A 50 -12.37 8.31 -6.55
C ALA A 50 -12.18 9.56 -7.42
N PRO A 51 -11.31 10.52 -7.05
CA PRO A 51 -10.99 11.63 -7.92
C PRO A 51 -10.34 11.15 -9.23
N ALA A 52 -10.26 12.02 -10.23
CA ALA A 52 -9.48 11.72 -11.43
C ALA A 52 -7.98 11.94 -11.20
N ALA A 53 -7.15 11.08 -11.81
CA ALA A 53 -5.71 11.29 -11.97
C ALA A 53 -5.26 10.63 -13.29
N ASP A 54 -4.21 11.12 -13.93
CA ASP A 54 -3.74 10.53 -15.19
C ASP A 54 -3.28 9.08 -15.05
N VAL A 55 -2.72 8.72 -13.89
CA VAL A 55 -2.14 7.40 -13.63
C VAL A 55 -2.82 6.73 -12.44
N VAL A 56 -3.13 5.44 -12.58
CA VAL A 56 -3.44 4.56 -11.47
C VAL A 56 -2.27 3.61 -11.23
N ILE A 57 -1.75 3.57 -10.01
CA ILE A 57 -0.71 2.65 -9.57
C ILE A 57 -1.39 1.46 -8.90
N VAL A 58 -1.21 0.28 -9.49
CA VAL A 58 -1.60 -0.99 -8.87
C VAL A 58 -0.41 -1.53 -8.12
N LEU A 59 -0.55 -1.59 -6.80
CA LEU A 59 0.47 -2.24 -5.99
C LEU A 59 0.35 -3.75 -6.15
N GLY A 60 1.49 -4.41 -6.18
CA GLY A 60 1.59 -5.85 -6.21
C GLY A 60 1.13 -6.55 -4.93
N THR A 61 0.73 -7.81 -5.05
CA THR A 61 0.60 -8.78 -3.97
C THR A 61 0.83 -10.21 -4.49
N GLU A 62 0.19 -11.19 -3.90
CA GLU A 62 0.43 -12.60 -4.20
C GLU A 62 -0.05 -12.99 -5.62
N VAL A 63 0.84 -13.62 -6.38
CA VAL A 63 0.53 -14.41 -7.57
C VAL A 63 0.38 -15.87 -7.14
N ALA A 64 -0.68 -16.53 -7.60
CA ALA A 64 -0.92 -17.93 -7.30
C ALA A 64 0.11 -18.84 -7.97
N THR A 65 0.22 -20.09 -7.49
CA THR A 65 1.23 -21.05 -7.98
C THR A 65 1.07 -21.43 -9.45
N ASP A 66 -0.11 -21.20 -10.03
CA ASP A 66 -0.41 -21.39 -11.45
C ASP A 66 -0.05 -20.17 -12.32
N GLY A 67 0.56 -19.13 -11.73
CA GLY A 67 0.94 -17.89 -12.40
C GLY A 67 -0.21 -16.90 -12.57
N GLN A 68 -1.41 -17.22 -12.08
CA GLN A 68 -2.56 -16.31 -12.15
C GLN A 68 -2.56 -15.32 -10.97
N PRO A 69 -3.13 -14.11 -11.16
CA PRO A 69 -3.37 -13.23 -10.03
C PRO A 69 -4.21 -13.92 -8.96
N SER A 70 -3.76 -13.87 -7.69
CA SER A 70 -4.61 -14.29 -6.58
C SER A 70 -5.93 -13.51 -6.57
N PRO A 71 -7.01 -13.98 -5.91
CA PRO A 71 -8.27 -13.24 -5.85
C PRO A 71 -8.12 -11.78 -5.38
N ARG A 72 -7.16 -11.53 -4.47
CA ARG A 72 -6.82 -10.17 -4.02
C ARG A 72 -6.12 -9.36 -5.11
N LEU A 73 -5.17 -9.94 -5.84
CA LEU A 73 -4.50 -9.25 -6.93
C LEU A 73 -5.48 -8.98 -8.09
N ALA A 74 -6.29 -9.97 -8.46
CA ALA A 74 -7.36 -9.82 -9.45
C ALA A 74 -8.33 -8.69 -9.06
N GLY A 75 -8.73 -8.60 -7.79
CA GLY A 75 -9.56 -7.50 -7.30
C GLY A 75 -8.93 -6.11 -7.48
N ARG A 76 -7.60 -5.98 -7.31
CA ARG A 76 -6.89 -4.72 -7.61
C ARG A 76 -6.91 -4.41 -9.10
N LEU A 77 -6.65 -5.40 -9.95
CA LEU A 77 -6.63 -5.24 -11.41
C LEU A 77 -8.01 -4.87 -11.96
N GLN A 78 -9.07 -5.50 -11.44
CA GLN A 78 -10.45 -5.18 -11.80
C GLN A 78 -10.83 -3.74 -11.42
N THR A 79 -10.44 -3.28 -10.23
CA THR A 79 -10.65 -1.88 -9.82
C THR A 79 -9.87 -0.91 -10.71
N ALA A 80 -8.61 -1.22 -11.04
CA ALA A 80 -7.81 -0.38 -11.93
C ALA A 80 -8.39 -0.29 -13.35
N ALA A 81 -8.85 -1.42 -13.91
CA ALA A 81 -9.55 -1.45 -15.18
C ALA A 81 -10.83 -0.59 -15.14
N ALA A 82 -11.64 -0.71 -14.08
CA ALA A 82 -12.85 0.09 -13.94
C ALA A 82 -12.57 1.61 -13.82
N LEU A 83 -11.50 2.00 -13.13
CA LEU A 83 -11.06 3.40 -13.09
C LEU A 83 -10.65 3.91 -14.47
N VAL A 84 -9.99 3.06 -15.26
CA VAL A 84 -9.59 3.35 -16.65
C VAL A 84 -10.80 3.48 -17.58
N ASP A 85 -11.73 2.53 -17.53
CA ASP A 85 -12.92 2.49 -18.36
C ASP A 85 -13.90 3.62 -17.99
N GLY A 86 -13.98 3.95 -16.69
CA GLY A 86 -14.74 5.06 -16.16
C GLY A 86 -14.10 6.44 -16.38
N GLY A 87 -12.95 6.51 -17.07
CA GLY A 87 -12.27 7.78 -17.38
C GLY A 87 -11.64 8.49 -16.18
N ARG A 88 -11.50 7.81 -15.03
CA ARG A 88 -10.84 8.33 -13.82
C ARG A 88 -9.33 8.17 -13.84
N ALA A 89 -8.85 7.26 -14.69
CA ALA A 89 -7.43 7.08 -14.99
C ALA A 89 -7.19 6.86 -16.49
N ARG A 90 -6.00 7.23 -16.96
CA ARG A 90 -5.60 7.06 -18.36
C ARG A 90 -4.59 5.93 -18.52
N VAL A 91 -3.62 5.82 -17.63
CA VAL A 91 -2.56 4.79 -17.68
C VAL A 91 -2.52 4.00 -16.37
N ILE A 92 -2.20 2.71 -16.47
CA ILE A 92 -2.00 1.82 -15.33
C ILE A 92 -0.50 1.56 -15.16
N LEU A 93 0.06 1.89 -14.01
CA LEU A 93 1.39 1.46 -13.59
C LEU A 93 1.27 0.23 -12.67
N LEU A 94 1.91 -0.86 -13.06
CA LEU A 94 1.90 -2.14 -12.35
C LEU A 94 3.21 -2.29 -11.58
N SER A 95 3.19 -2.02 -10.27
CA SER A 95 4.40 -2.00 -9.44
C SER A 95 4.48 -3.22 -8.54
N GLY A 96 5.49 -4.06 -8.75
CA GLY A 96 5.68 -5.30 -8.01
C GLY A 96 7.08 -5.90 -8.21
N ASP A 97 7.27 -7.13 -7.75
CA ASP A 97 8.55 -7.83 -7.86
C ASP A 97 8.62 -8.68 -9.13
N GLY A 98 9.39 -8.23 -10.12
CA GLY A 98 9.62 -8.95 -11.38
C GLY A 98 10.59 -10.15 -11.24
N GLY A 99 11.30 -10.25 -10.12
CA GLY A 99 12.27 -11.32 -9.83
C GLY A 99 11.88 -12.20 -8.65
N GLY A 100 10.62 -12.14 -8.22
CA GLY A 100 10.13 -12.80 -7.02
C GLY A 100 10.12 -14.33 -7.13
N VAL A 101 10.02 -15.00 -5.98
CA VAL A 101 9.98 -16.48 -5.90
C VAL A 101 8.78 -17.08 -6.64
N SER A 102 7.68 -16.33 -6.73
CA SER A 102 6.46 -16.69 -7.47
C SER A 102 6.50 -16.32 -8.96
N GLY A 103 7.61 -15.78 -9.47
CA GLY A 103 7.77 -15.31 -10.85
C GLY A 103 7.65 -13.79 -11.01
N ASP A 104 7.54 -13.35 -12.27
CA ASP A 104 7.41 -11.93 -12.65
C ASP A 104 5.99 -11.44 -12.40
N GLU A 105 5.79 -10.78 -11.27
CA GLU A 105 4.48 -10.33 -10.85
C GLU A 105 3.88 -9.25 -11.78
N PRO A 106 4.59 -8.16 -12.16
CA PRO A 106 4.07 -7.20 -13.13
C PRO A 106 3.72 -7.79 -14.49
N ALA A 107 4.46 -8.78 -14.97
CA ALA A 107 4.11 -9.49 -16.20
C ALA A 107 2.77 -10.25 -16.07
N ALA A 108 2.54 -10.93 -14.94
CA ALA A 108 1.27 -11.61 -14.67
C ALA A 108 0.10 -10.61 -14.60
N MET A 109 0.29 -9.47 -13.94
CA MET A 109 -0.69 -8.37 -13.89
C MET A 109 -1.02 -7.82 -15.29
N ALA A 110 -0.01 -7.56 -16.12
CA ALA A 110 -0.18 -7.02 -17.47
C ALA A 110 -0.91 -7.99 -18.39
N SER A 111 -0.55 -9.28 -18.32
CA SER A 111 -1.21 -10.35 -19.07
C SER A 111 -2.69 -10.46 -18.69
N TYR A 112 -3.01 -10.38 -17.39
CA TYR A 112 -4.40 -10.41 -16.93
C TYR A 112 -5.20 -9.19 -17.39
N LEU A 113 -4.65 -7.98 -17.27
CA LEU A 113 -5.32 -6.75 -17.71
C LEU A 113 -5.60 -6.73 -19.22
N SER A 114 -4.61 -7.09 -20.03
CA SER A 114 -4.76 -7.09 -21.49
C SER A 114 -5.57 -8.27 -22.01
N GLY A 115 -5.26 -9.48 -21.56
CA GLY A 115 -5.87 -10.71 -22.08
C GLY A 115 -7.24 -11.03 -21.49
N THR A 116 -7.49 -10.67 -20.23
CA THR A 116 -8.75 -11.00 -19.52
C THR A 116 -9.68 -9.80 -19.40
N LEU A 117 -9.14 -8.63 -19.05
CA LEU A 117 -9.94 -7.42 -18.85
C LEU A 117 -10.02 -6.52 -20.10
N GLY A 118 -9.26 -6.82 -21.16
CA GLY A 118 -9.35 -6.12 -22.44
C GLY A 118 -8.77 -4.71 -22.43
N ILE A 119 -7.93 -4.35 -21.44
CA ILE A 119 -7.26 -3.06 -21.41
C ILE A 119 -6.20 -3.01 -22.52
N ASP A 120 -6.21 -1.92 -23.31
CA ASP A 120 -5.20 -1.69 -24.35
C ASP A 120 -3.78 -1.76 -23.74
N PRO A 121 -2.91 -2.67 -24.22
CA PRO A 121 -1.54 -2.79 -23.73
C PRO A 121 -0.74 -1.49 -23.74
N ARG A 122 -1.06 -0.54 -24.64
CA ARG A 122 -0.40 0.78 -24.69
C ARG A 122 -0.67 1.64 -23.46
N ARG A 123 -1.71 1.32 -22.69
CA ARG A 123 -2.09 2.00 -21.44
C ARG A 123 -1.51 1.32 -20.19
N ILE A 124 -0.73 0.25 -20.34
CA ILE A 124 -0.19 -0.55 -19.25
C ILE A 124 1.33 -0.39 -19.23
N VAL A 125 1.88 -0.01 -18.08
CA VAL A 125 3.32 0.10 -17.82
C VAL A 125 3.68 -0.79 -16.64
N ALA A 126 4.78 -1.53 -16.73
CA ALA A 126 5.28 -2.39 -15.67
C ALA A 126 6.46 -1.75 -14.93
N ASP A 127 6.45 -1.82 -13.61
CA ASP A 127 7.58 -1.56 -12.73
C ASP A 127 7.98 -2.85 -11.98
N PRO A 128 8.99 -3.60 -12.50
CA PRO A 128 9.46 -4.85 -11.91
C PRO A 128 10.34 -4.69 -10.67
N ALA A 129 10.61 -3.44 -10.25
CA ALA A 129 11.47 -3.14 -9.10
C ALA A 129 10.70 -2.50 -7.94
N GLY A 130 9.37 -2.63 -7.94
CA GLY A 130 8.47 -2.20 -6.86
C GLY A 130 8.43 -3.16 -5.68
N LEU A 131 9.58 -3.44 -5.06
CA LEU A 131 9.75 -4.55 -4.09
C LEU A 131 8.97 -4.39 -2.77
N ASP A 132 8.74 -3.14 -2.36
CA ASP A 132 7.76 -2.82 -1.33
C ASP A 132 7.01 -1.53 -1.67
N THR A 133 6.08 -1.13 -0.79
CA THR A 133 5.28 0.07 -0.98
C THR A 133 6.11 1.34 -1.05
N TYR A 134 7.20 1.43 -0.27
CA TYR A 134 8.08 2.59 -0.29
C TYR A 134 8.82 2.65 -1.64
N ASP A 135 9.34 1.52 -2.11
CA ASP A 135 10.01 1.43 -3.42
C ASP A 135 9.05 1.82 -4.54
N SER A 136 7.83 1.27 -4.55
CA SER A 136 6.79 1.60 -5.53
C SER A 136 6.52 3.11 -5.60
N CYS A 137 6.35 3.75 -4.43
CA CYS A 137 6.08 5.18 -4.34
C CYS A 137 7.28 6.05 -4.75
N ALA A 138 8.50 5.68 -4.34
CA ALA A 138 9.70 6.42 -4.67
C ALA A 138 10.00 6.33 -6.17
N ARG A 139 9.86 5.14 -6.75
CA ARG A 139 10.06 4.88 -8.18
C ARG A 139 8.99 5.52 -9.05
N ALA A 140 7.73 5.55 -8.60
CA ALA A 140 6.69 6.30 -9.29
C ALA A 140 7.11 7.76 -9.55
N ARG A 141 7.70 8.42 -8.54
CA ARG A 141 8.24 9.78 -8.68
C ARG A 141 9.52 9.83 -9.50
N ASP A 142 10.53 9.06 -9.09
CA ASP A 142 11.91 9.23 -9.57
C ASP A 142 12.17 8.59 -10.94
N VAL A 143 11.56 7.44 -11.19
CA VAL A 143 11.73 6.68 -12.44
C VAL A 143 10.67 7.10 -13.45
N TYR A 144 9.40 7.16 -13.04
CA TYR A 144 8.29 7.38 -13.98
C TYR A 144 7.75 8.82 -14.02
N GLY A 145 8.30 9.73 -13.20
CA GLY A 145 7.91 11.14 -13.19
C GLY A 145 6.48 11.41 -12.71
N ILE A 146 5.86 10.47 -12.00
CA ILE A 146 4.48 10.57 -11.53
C ILE A 146 4.44 11.49 -10.30
N THR A 147 3.68 12.58 -10.42
CA THR A 147 3.48 13.56 -9.33
C THR A 147 2.08 13.49 -8.72
N ARG A 148 1.11 12.90 -9.41
CA ARG A 148 -0.26 12.65 -8.94
C ARG A 148 -0.74 11.30 -9.45
N ALA A 149 -1.35 10.50 -8.58
CA ALA A 149 -1.86 9.18 -8.95
C ALA A 149 -3.02 8.71 -8.07
N LEU A 150 -3.82 7.81 -8.63
CA LEU A 150 -4.64 6.90 -7.82
C LEU A 150 -3.79 5.70 -7.39
N ILE A 151 -3.96 5.21 -6.16
CA ILE A 151 -3.31 3.97 -5.69
C ILE A 151 -4.38 2.94 -5.41
N VAL A 152 -4.31 1.80 -6.11
CA VAL A 152 -5.24 0.69 -5.89
C VAL A 152 -4.58 -0.40 -5.05
N THR A 153 -5.15 -0.64 -3.88
CA THR A 153 -4.80 -1.76 -3.00
C THR A 153 -5.96 -2.09 -2.06
N GLN A 154 -5.84 -3.11 -1.21
CA GLN A 154 -6.90 -3.45 -0.28
C GLN A 154 -7.05 -2.43 0.86
N SER A 155 -8.26 -2.33 1.42
CA SER A 155 -8.63 -1.35 2.46
C SER A 155 -7.67 -1.30 3.65
N TRP A 156 -7.19 -2.45 4.13
CA TRP A 156 -6.24 -2.52 5.25
C TRP A 156 -4.84 -1.99 4.92
N HIS A 157 -4.47 -1.86 3.64
CA HIS A 157 -3.16 -1.40 3.19
C HIS A 157 -3.19 0.05 2.69
N LEU A 158 -4.35 0.56 2.29
CA LEU A 158 -4.51 1.90 1.72
C LEU A 158 -3.92 3.02 2.59
N PRO A 159 -4.18 3.09 3.92
CA PRO A 159 -3.67 4.22 4.71
C PRO A 159 -2.15 4.33 4.67
N ARG A 160 -1.45 3.20 4.76
CA ARG A 160 0.02 3.16 4.70
C ARG A 160 0.54 3.48 3.31
N ALA A 161 -0.09 2.96 2.25
CA ALA A 161 0.32 3.21 0.88
C ALA A 161 0.17 4.69 0.49
N VAL A 162 -1.00 5.28 0.76
CA VAL A 162 -1.28 6.70 0.53
C VAL A 162 -0.29 7.57 1.30
N THR A 163 -0.10 7.28 2.59
CA THR A 163 0.83 8.04 3.44
C THR A 163 2.25 8.02 2.89
N LEU A 164 2.77 6.86 2.50
CA LEU A 164 4.13 6.75 1.97
C LEU A 164 4.30 7.50 0.64
N CYS A 165 3.36 7.35 -0.29
CA CYS A 165 3.43 8.02 -1.59
C CYS A 165 3.37 9.55 -1.42
N ARG A 166 2.46 10.05 -0.57
CA ARG A 166 2.36 11.48 -0.26
C ARG A 166 3.61 12.01 0.43
N HIS A 167 4.16 11.28 1.40
CA HIS A 167 5.42 11.63 2.07
C HIS A 167 6.60 11.68 1.10
N LEU A 168 6.58 10.84 0.06
CA LEU A 168 7.56 10.83 -1.02
C LEU A 168 7.27 11.85 -2.12
N GLY A 169 6.20 12.66 -2.03
CA GLY A 169 5.93 13.73 -2.98
C GLY A 169 5.07 13.33 -4.18
N VAL A 170 4.40 12.18 -4.13
CA VAL A 170 3.33 11.82 -5.05
C VAL A 170 2.00 12.22 -4.41
N ASP A 171 1.28 13.18 -5.00
CA ASP A 171 -0.07 13.54 -4.57
C ASP A 171 -1.04 12.40 -4.87
N ALA A 172 -1.12 11.47 -3.93
CA ALA A 172 -1.83 10.22 -4.07
C ALA A 172 -3.17 10.22 -3.35
N ASP A 173 -4.17 9.67 -4.01
CA ASP A 173 -5.45 9.25 -3.44
C ASP A 173 -5.60 7.73 -3.59
N GLY A 174 -6.00 7.06 -2.52
CA GLY A 174 -6.19 5.62 -2.47
C GLY A 174 -7.59 5.21 -2.91
N VAL A 175 -7.69 4.12 -3.68
CA VAL A 175 -8.96 3.53 -4.09
C VAL A 175 -9.06 2.09 -3.59
N THR A 176 -10.13 1.78 -2.88
CA THR A 176 -10.36 0.46 -2.30
C THR A 176 -10.54 -0.60 -3.39
N ALA A 177 -9.61 -1.54 -3.46
CA ALA A 177 -9.70 -2.67 -4.37
C ALA A 177 -10.85 -3.61 -3.99
N ARG A 178 -11.51 -4.18 -5.00
CA ARG A 178 -12.56 -5.18 -4.83
C ARG A 178 -12.03 -6.39 -4.03
N CYS A 179 -12.86 -6.89 -3.12
CA CYS A 179 -12.54 -8.01 -2.23
C CYS A 179 -13.84 -8.76 -1.84
N THR A 180 -14.62 -9.17 -2.84
CA THR A 180 -16.01 -9.66 -2.65
C THR A 180 -16.10 -10.88 -1.72
N ASP A 181 -15.11 -11.77 -1.77
CA ASP A 181 -15.11 -13.04 -1.01
C ASP A 181 -13.97 -13.12 0.03
N CYS A 182 -13.51 -11.98 0.54
CA CYS A 182 -12.40 -11.96 1.49
C CYS A 182 -12.89 -12.34 2.90
N PRO A 183 -12.43 -13.48 3.48
CA PRO A 183 -12.89 -13.90 4.78
C PRO A 183 -12.43 -12.93 5.87
N THR A 184 -13.25 -12.73 6.89
CA THR A 184 -12.96 -11.80 8.00
C THR A 184 -11.66 -12.13 8.73
N SER A 185 -11.30 -13.41 8.81
CA SER A 185 -10.01 -13.87 9.36
C SER A 185 -8.82 -13.35 8.56
N LEU A 186 -8.88 -13.38 7.23
CA LEU A 186 -7.85 -12.83 6.35
C LEU A 186 -7.74 -11.32 6.53
N ILE A 187 -8.86 -10.61 6.58
CA ILE A 187 -8.89 -9.16 6.80
C ILE A 187 -8.22 -8.81 8.14
N ALA A 188 -8.57 -9.53 9.21
CA ALA A 188 -7.99 -9.32 10.54
C ALA A 188 -6.48 -9.60 10.55
N GLU A 189 -6.05 -10.73 9.99
CA GLU A 189 -4.63 -11.10 9.89
C GLU A 189 -3.83 -10.03 9.12
N LYS A 190 -4.34 -9.59 7.97
CA LYS A 190 -3.65 -8.58 7.16
C LYS A 190 -3.67 -7.19 7.80
N THR A 191 -4.72 -6.84 8.53
CA THR A 191 -4.77 -5.59 9.31
C THR A 191 -3.72 -5.60 10.42
N VAL A 192 -3.57 -6.71 11.15
CA VAL A 192 -2.52 -6.85 12.18
C VAL A 192 -1.13 -6.76 11.55
N ARG A 193 -0.92 -7.45 10.41
CA ARG A 193 0.33 -7.33 9.66
C ARG A 193 0.61 -5.89 9.23
N ASP A 194 -0.41 -5.15 8.78
CA ASP A 194 -0.24 -3.77 8.34
C ASP A 194 0.03 -2.79 9.49
N TYR A 195 -0.60 -3.02 10.65
CA TYR A 195 -0.27 -2.32 11.89
C TYR A 195 1.22 -2.44 12.23
N LEU A 196 1.77 -3.65 12.15
CA LEU A 196 3.21 -3.87 12.38
C LEU A 196 4.07 -3.26 11.27
N ALA A 197 3.64 -3.39 10.01
CA ALA A 197 4.34 -2.82 8.85
C ALA A 197 4.40 -1.28 8.89
N SER A 198 3.44 -0.62 9.55
CA SER A 198 3.44 0.84 9.75
C SER A 198 4.67 1.33 10.52
N GLY A 199 5.23 0.51 11.42
CA GLY A 199 6.50 0.81 12.10
C GLY A 199 7.68 0.88 11.14
N LYS A 200 7.83 -0.11 10.24
CA LYS A 200 8.85 -0.08 9.18
C LYS A 200 8.63 1.10 8.24
N ALA A 201 7.38 1.36 7.83
CA ALA A 201 7.05 2.47 6.94
C ALA A 201 7.45 3.83 7.54
N ALA A 202 7.13 4.09 8.81
CA ALA A 202 7.54 5.30 9.51
C ALA A 202 9.06 5.43 9.59
N TRP A 203 9.76 4.33 9.86
CA TRP A 203 11.23 4.31 9.90
C TRP A 203 11.87 4.66 8.55
N ASP A 204 11.40 4.02 7.48
CA ASP A 204 11.90 4.24 6.12
C ASP A 204 11.59 5.67 5.67
N ALA A 205 10.39 6.19 5.99
CA ALA A 205 9.98 7.57 5.72
C ALA A 205 10.84 8.62 6.44
N VAL A 206 11.17 8.39 7.72
CA VAL A 206 12.04 9.28 8.51
C VAL A 206 13.46 9.26 7.97
N ARG A 207 13.98 8.08 7.60
CA ARG A 207 15.35 7.93 7.09
C ARG A 207 15.52 8.31 5.63
N ARG A 208 14.42 8.45 4.88
CA ARG A 208 14.43 8.68 3.43
C ARG A 208 15.38 7.70 2.73
N ARG A 209 15.21 6.40 2.99
CA ARG A 209 16.06 5.37 2.38
C ARG A 209 16.00 5.49 0.85
N PRO A 210 17.09 5.22 0.11
CA PRO A 210 17.00 5.07 -1.34
C PRO A 210 16.13 3.84 -1.70
N PRO A 211 15.56 3.79 -2.92
CA PRO A 211 14.94 2.59 -3.45
C PRO A 211 15.91 1.40 -3.43
N ALA A 212 15.38 0.19 -3.28
CA ALA A 212 16.19 -1.02 -3.24
C ALA A 212 16.94 -1.29 -4.57
N VAL A 213 16.34 -0.89 -5.68
CA VAL A 213 16.91 -1.00 -7.03
C VAL A 213 17.03 0.40 -7.62
N ASP A 214 18.25 0.80 -7.95
CA ASP A 214 18.51 2.03 -8.68
C ASP A 214 18.12 1.85 -10.15
N SER A 215 17.42 2.83 -10.72
CA SER A 215 16.97 2.77 -12.11
C SER A 215 17.00 4.16 -12.72
N PRO A 216 17.45 4.30 -13.98
CA PRO A 216 17.37 5.57 -14.68
C PRO A 216 15.91 5.97 -14.90
N PRO A 217 15.62 7.26 -15.11
CA PRO A 217 14.29 7.71 -15.53
C PRO A 217 13.79 6.97 -16.78
N ASP A 218 12.53 6.55 -16.76
CA ASP A 218 11.86 5.81 -17.81
C ASP A 218 10.65 6.59 -18.34
N PRO A 219 10.62 6.97 -19.63
CA PRO A 219 9.53 7.73 -20.21
C PRO A 219 8.26 6.90 -20.47
N ALA A 220 8.23 5.59 -20.17
CA ALA A 220 7.12 4.69 -20.52
C ALA A 220 5.74 5.23 -20.12
N VAL A 221 5.57 5.75 -18.90
CA VAL A 221 4.29 6.35 -18.45
C VAL A 221 3.95 7.59 -19.27
N SER A 222 4.93 8.47 -19.52
CA SER A 222 4.71 9.67 -20.31
C SER A 222 4.38 9.38 -21.78
N ASN A 223 4.93 8.31 -22.35
CA ASN A 223 4.62 7.85 -23.70
C ASN A 223 3.20 7.26 -23.74
N ALA A 224 2.86 6.39 -22.78
CA ALA A 224 1.52 5.82 -22.66
C ALA A 224 0.44 6.91 -22.50
N LEU A 225 0.72 8.00 -21.79
CA LEU A 225 -0.19 9.15 -21.66
C LEU A 225 -0.32 9.99 -22.93
N ARG A 226 0.61 9.90 -23.88
CA ARG A 226 0.53 10.59 -25.17
C ARG A 226 -0.20 9.75 -26.23
N ASP A 227 -0.03 8.43 -26.16
CA ASP A 227 -0.47 7.50 -27.20
C ASP A 227 -1.87 6.89 -26.94
N GLY A 228 -2.40 7.07 -25.71
CA GLY A 228 -3.71 6.59 -25.25
C GLY A 228 -4.73 7.68 -24.99
#